data_AF-A0ABD2SAX7-F1
#
_entry.id   AF-A0ABD2SAX7-F1
#
_cell.length_a   1.000
_cell.length_b   1.000
_cell.length_c   1.000
_cell.angle_alpha   90.00
_cell.angle_beta   90.00
_cell.angle_gamma   90.00
#
_symmetry.space_group_name_H-M   'P 1'
#
loop_
_entity.id
_entity.type
_entity.pdbx_description
1 polymer ?
#
loop_
_entity_poly.entity_id
_entity_poly.type
_entity_poly.pdbx_seq_one_letter_code
_entity_poly.pdbx_strand_id
1 'polypeptide(L)'
;MAATTLYQSVGTLQSCRNNGNSGLCPDYGHVSFRSVSKGFKVDVGLLRGGSFCSRKRSTCVIQASASQATVFDEASAPSSATTSDSNKKTSEAALILIRHGESMWNEKNLFTGCVDVPLTTKGVEEAVEAGKRISNIPVDMIYTSALIRAQMTAMLAMTQHRRKKVPTIIHEESEQAGAWSQIFSEDTNMQCIPVVTAWQLNERMYGELQGLNKQETADKYGSEQVHEWRRSYDIPPPNGESLEMCAERAVAYFTEHIEPQLASGKNIMIAAHGNSLRSIIMYLDKLTSQEVISLELATGIPMLYIFNKGKFIRRGSPPAPTEATVYAYTKKLAQYRQKLDDMFE
;
A
#
# COMPACT_ATOMS: atom_id res chain seq x y z
N MET A 1 5.24 24.45 52.87
CA MET A 1 6.07 25.10 51.84
C MET A 1 5.60 24.60 50.49
N ALA A 2 5.39 25.54 49.57
CA ALA A 2 4.52 25.44 48.41
C ALA A 2 5.12 24.62 47.25
N ALA A 3 4.24 23.93 46.50
CA ALA A 3 4.52 23.46 45.15
C ALA A 3 3.97 24.51 44.16
N THR A 4 4.86 25.02 43.32
CA THR A 4 4.58 26.00 42.28
C THR A 4 4.23 25.27 40.98
N THR A 5 3.03 25.47 40.46
CA THR A 5 2.63 24.99 39.13
C THR A 5 2.48 26.19 38.21
N LEU A 6 3.31 26.26 37.17
CA LEU A 6 3.27 27.23 36.08
C LEU A 6 2.12 26.88 35.12
N TYR A 7 1.24 27.85 34.87
CA TYR A 7 0.26 27.82 33.77
C TYR A 7 0.82 28.62 32.58
N GLN A 8 0.78 28.04 31.38
CA GLN A 8 0.84 28.80 30.13
C GLN A 8 -0.45 28.59 29.33
N SER A 9 -0.95 29.72 28.84
CA SER A 9 -2.27 29.98 28.24
C SER A 9 -2.37 29.56 26.78
N VAL A 10 -3.49 28.93 26.40
CA VAL A 10 -3.94 28.77 25.01
C VAL A 10 -4.93 29.89 24.68
N GLY A 11 -4.71 30.54 23.53
CA GLY A 11 -5.35 31.77 23.09
C GLY A 11 -6.86 31.68 22.85
N THR A 12 -7.51 32.84 22.98
CA THR A 12 -8.94 33.06 22.70
C THR A 12 -9.08 33.80 21.37
N LEU A 13 -9.91 33.27 20.46
CA LEU A 13 -10.33 33.94 19.23
C LEU A 13 -11.43 34.97 19.57
N GLN A 14 -11.16 36.24 19.27
CA GLN A 14 -12.06 37.36 19.50
C GLN A 14 -12.87 37.66 18.23
N SER A 15 -14.20 37.55 18.31
CA SER A 15 -15.13 38.01 17.28
C SER A 15 -15.57 39.44 17.61
N CYS A 16 -15.11 40.41 16.84
CA CYS A 16 -15.59 41.79 16.92
C CYS A 16 -16.89 41.93 16.13
N ARG A 17 -18.02 42.03 16.84
CA ARG A 17 -19.30 42.49 16.28
C ARG A 17 -19.58 43.87 16.83
N ASN A 18 -19.43 44.90 15.99
CA ASN A 18 -19.71 46.27 16.35
C ASN A 18 -21.25 46.46 16.39
N ASN A 19 -21.81 46.65 17.58
CA ASN A 19 -23.21 46.96 17.79
C ASN A 19 -23.35 48.47 17.98
N GLY A 20 -24.15 49.12 17.13
CA GLY A 20 -24.59 50.49 17.37
C GLY A 20 -25.84 50.49 18.26
N ASN A 21 -25.67 51.01 19.48
CA ASN A 21 -26.67 51.56 20.43
C ASN A 21 -27.91 50.70 20.77
N SER A 22 -28.31 50.46 22.02
CA SER A 22 -28.04 51.14 23.29
C SER A 22 -28.62 50.29 24.44
N GLY A 23 -27.94 50.25 25.60
CA GLY A 23 -28.63 50.06 26.89
C GLY A 23 -28.23 48.87 27.76
N LEU A 24 -27.33 49.16 28.72
CA LEU A 24 -27.25 48.65 30.11
C LEU A 24 -26.43 47.37 30.46
N CYS A 25 -25.80 47.50 31.64
CA CYS A 25 -24.62 46.87 32.24
C CYS A 25 -24.73 45.38 32.67
N PRO A 26 -23.60 44.74 33.07
CA PRO A 26 -23.37 43.30 33.00
C PRO A 26 -23.61 42.56 34.32
N ASP A 27 -23.73 41.23 34.25
CA ASP A 27 -23.50 40.36 35.40
C ASP A 27 -22.67 39.12 35.00
N TYR A 28 -21.63 38.84 35.78
CA TYR A 28 -20.66 37.76 35.57
C TYR A 28 -21.16 36.46 36.21
N GLY A 29 -21.16 35.36 35.45
CA GLY A 29 -21.38 34.01 35.97
C GLY A 29 -20.31 33.04 35.47
N HIS A 30 -19.52 32.50 36.40
CA HIS A 30 -18.46 31.52 36.14
C HIS A 30 -19.03 30.10 36.31
N VAL A 31 -18.86 29.22 35.32
CA VAL A 31 -19.28 27.81 35.40
C VAL A 31 -18.09 26.91 35.10
N SER A 32 -17.71 26.06 36.06
CA SER A 32 -16.69 25.02 35.89
C SER A 32 -17.32 23.73 35.36
N PHE A 33 -16.68 23.08 34.39
CA PHE A 33 -17.10 21.77 33.91
C PHE A 33 -16.22 20.66 34.50
N ARG A 34 -16.88 19.67 35.11
CA ARG A 34 -16.29 18.41 35.56
C ARG A 34 -16.79 17.30 34.64
N SER A 35 -15.86 16.60 34.00
CA SER A 35 -16.12 15.46 33.13
C SER A 35 -16.72 14.30 33.93
N VAL A 36 -17.84 13.76 33.46
CA VAL A 36 -18.31 12.41 33.80
C VAL A 36 -18.77 11.69 32.53
N SER A 37 -18.38 10.43 32.48
CA SER A 37 -18.45 9.40 31.44
C SER A 37 -19.85 8.99 30.96
N LYS A 38 -19.87 8.45 29.72
CA LYS A 38 -20.89 7.57 29.07
C LYS A 38 -22.13 8.26 28.44
N GLY A 39 -22.13 8.25 27.10
CA GLY A 39 -23.25 7.71 26.30
C GLY A 39 -24.34 8.64 25.74
N PHE A 40 -24.40 8.63 24.40
CA PHE A 40 -25.58 8.63 23.50
C PHE A 40 -26.52 9.84 23.29
N LYS A 41 -26.57 10.22 22.00
CA LYS A 41 -27.72 10.53 21.11
C LYS A 41 -28.91 11.31 21.70
N VAL A 42 -29.13 12.51 21.18
CA VAL A 42 -30.40 13.24 21.28
C VAL A 42 -30.90 13.57 19.88
N ASP A 43 -32.07 13.02 19.57
CA ASP A 43 -32.90 13.32 18.41
C ASP A 43 -33.83 14.49 18.79
N VAL A 44 -33.95 15.51 17.95
CA VAL A 44 -34.88 16.63 18.18
C VAL A 44 -35.76 16.77 16.95
N GLY A 45 -36.92 16.14 17.01
CA GLY A 45 -38.06 16.45 16.15
C GLY A 45 -38.79 17.69 16.67
N LEU A 46 -39.22 18.56 15.75
CA LEU A 46 -40.20 19.60 16.00
C LEU A 46 -41.29 19.51 14.92
N LEU A 47 -42.53 19.28 15.38
CA LEU A 47 -43.74 19.19 14.55
C LEU A 47 -44.51 20.53 14.53
N ARG A 48 -45.25 20.68 13.42
CA ARG A 48 -46.24 21.71 13.02
C ARG A 48 -45.65 23.01 12.45
N GLY A 49 -46.09 23.54 11.31
CA GLY A 49 -47.16 23.17 10.37
C GLY A 49 -47.51 24.43 9.57
N GLY A 50 -47.54 24.36 8.23
CA GLY A 50 -47.94 25.49 7.38
C GLY A 50 -47.32 25.43 5.97
N SER A 51 -48.19 25.29 4.97
CA SER A 51 -47.90 25.21 3.53
C SER A 51 -47.40 26.54 2.95
N PHE A 52 -46.38 26.51 2.06
CA PHE A 52 -46.40 27.14 0.72
C PHE A 52 -45.08 26.86 -0.04
N CYS A 53 -45.19 26.50 -1.32
CA CYS A 53 -44.10 26.33 -2.28
C CYS A 53 -43.42 27.67 -2.66
N SER A 54 -42.09 27.70 -2.84
CA SER A 54 -41.42 28.27 -4.04
C SER A 54 -39.89 28.35 -3.90
N ARG A 55 -39.20 27.87 -4.95
CA ARG A 55 -37.88 28.27 -5.51
C ARG A 55 -36.67 28.45 -4.57
N LYS A 56 -35.75 27.47 -4.65
CA LYS A 56 -34.33 27.67 -4.30
C LYS A 56 -33.68 28.67 -5.28
N ARG A 57 -33.24 29.82 -4.77
CA ARG A 57 -32.18 30.65 -5.39
C ARG A 57 -30.90 30.42 -4.60
N SER A 58 -29.85 29.95 -5.26
CA SER A 58 -28.49 29.90 -4.72
C SER A 58 -27.88 31.30 -4.82
N THR A 59 -27.48 31.87 -3.69
CA THR A 59 -26.61 33.05 -3.65
C THR A 59 -25.23 32.62 -3.17
N CYS A 60 -24.28 32.63 -4.11
CA CYS A 60 -22.85 32.47 -3.87
C CYS A 60 -22.29 33.79 -3.34
N VAL A 61 -21.59 33.75 -2.21
CA VAL A 61 -20.80 34.89 -1.71
C VAL A 61 -19.33 34.53 -1.95
N ILE A 62 -18.73 35.17 -2.94
CA ILE A 62 -17.28 35.17 -3.17
C ILE A 62 -16.71 36.27 -2.28
N GLN A 63 -15.85 35.90 -1.33
CA GLN A 63 -15.02 36.85 -0.61
C GLN A 63 -13.58 36.72 -1.09
N ALA A 64 -13.12 37.73 -1.82
CA ALA A 64 -11.73 37.92 -2.18
C ALA A 64 -10.98 38.61 -1.04
N SER A 65 -9.74 38.23 -0.79
CA SER A 65 -8.78 39.07 -0.06
C SER A 65 -7.40 38.89 -0.65
N ALA A 66 -6.83 40.04 -1.00
CA ALA A 66 -5.62 40.22 -1.76
C ALA A 66 -4.36 39.88 -0.94
N SER A 67 -3.35 39.34 -1.62
CA SER A 67 -1.96 39.33 -1.14
C SER A 67 -1.10 39.91 -2.26
N GLN A 68 -0.31 40.91 -1.88
CA GLN A 68 0.41 41.83 -2.75
C GLN A 68 1.55 41.12 -3.51
N ALA A 69 1.59 41.34 -4.82
CA ALA A 69 2.71 40.98 -5.68
C ALA A 69 3.71 42.14 -5.70
N THR A 70 4.95 41.89 -5.27
CA THR A 70 6.08 42.78 -5.50
C THR A 70 6.74 42.43 -6.82
N VAL A 71 6.63 43.35 -7.77
CA VAL A 71 7.30 43.36 -9.07
C VAL A 71 8.75 43.81 -8.84
N PHE A 72 9.71 43.05 -9.37
CA PHE A 72 11.06 43.57 -9.64
C PHE A 72 11.51 43.13 -11.03
N ASP A 73 12.11 44.10 -11.70
CA ASP A 73 12.40 44.23 -13.11
C ASP A 73 13.30 43.14 -13.72
N GLU A 74 13.03 42.93 -15.01
CA GLU A 74 13.74 42.08 -15.95
C GLU A 74 15.00 42.83 -16.47
N ALA A 75 16.18 42.25 -16.25
CA ALA A 75 17.42 42.67 -16.88
C ALA A 75 18.17 41.44 -17.41
N SER A 76 18.12 41.28 -18.74
CA SER A 76 18.83 40.26 -19.49
C SER A 76 20.31 40.65 -19.70
N ALA A 77 21.24 39.76 -19.36
CA ALA A 77 22.56 39.70 -19.97
C ALA A 77 23.12 38.26 -19.94
N PRO A 78 23.85 37.84 -21.00
CA PRO A 78 24.11 36.43 -21.30
C PRO A 78 25.37 35.94 -20.58
N SER A 79 25.37 34.70 -20.09
CA SER A 79 26.64 34.02 -19.82
C SER A 79 26.55 32.51 -20.01
N SER A 80 27.35 32.07 -20.99
CA SER A 80 28.07 30.81 -21.05
C SER A 80 27.33 29.55 -20.61
N ALA A 81 26.97 28.77 -21.63
CA ALA A 81 26.86 27.33 -21.57
C ALA A 81 28.01 26.73 -20.74
N THR A 82 27.70 26.35 -19.52
CA THR A 82 28.40 25.27 -18.84
C THR A 82 27.40 24.14 -18.78
N THR A 83 27.60 23.15 -19.64
CA THR A 83 27.00 21.84 -19.53
C THR A 83 27.42 21.27 -18.18
N SER A 84 26.67 21.58 -17.13
CA SER A 84 26.65 20.75 -15.93
C SER A 84 25.96 19.46 -16.37
N ASP A 85 26.79 18.51 -16.81
CA ASP A 85 26.39 17.13 -17.02
C ASP A 85 26.03 16.59 -15.62
N SER A 86 24.83 16.93 -15.17
CA SER A 86 24.23 16.39 -13.97
C SER A 86 24.11 14.91 -14.28
N ASN A 87 25.03 14.13 -13.72
CA ASN A 87 25.05 12.69 -13.78
C ASN A 87 23.66 12.20 -13.35
N LYS A 88 22.76 12.03 -14.32
CA LYS A 88 21.35 11.72 -14.10
C LYS A 88 21.36 10.26 -13.71
N LYS A 89 21.56 10.03 -12.41
CA LYS A 89 21.75 8.73 -11.77
C LYS A 89 20.67 7.82 -12.32
N THR A 90 21.04 6.92 -13.22
CA THR A 90 20.12 5.95 -13.80
C THR A 90 19.79 4.96 -12.70
N SER A 91 18.69 5.20 -11.98
CA SER A 91 18.26 4.38 -10.86
C SER A 91 17.57 3.11 -11.37
N GLU A 92 18.37 2.19 -11.90
CA GLU A 92 17.92 0.82 -12.11
C GLU A 92 17.55 0.20 -10.75
N ALA A 93 16.39 -0.46 -10.70
CA ALA A 93 15.84 -1.08 -9.50
C ALA A 93 15.31 -2.48 -9.78
N ALA A 94 15.41 -3.37 -8.79
CA ALA A 94 14.79 -4.69 -8.86
C ALA A 94 13.37 -4.65 -8.26
N LEU A 95 12.42 -5.29 -8.95
CA LEU A 95 11.08 -5.57 -8.46
C LEU A 95 10.90 -7.09 -8.38
N ILE A 96 10.67 -7.62 -7.19
CA ILE A 96 10.43 -9.04 -6.94
C ILE A 96 8.94 -9.21 -6.63
N LEU A 97 8.24 -10.06 -7.37
CA LEU A 97 6.85 -10.44 -7.11
C LEU A 97 6.81 -11.88 -6.59
N ILE A 98 6.11 -12.13 -5.48
CA ILE A 98 5.97 -13.46 -4.89
C ILE A 98 4.49 -13.72 -4.62
N ARG A 99 3.93 -14.74 -5.27
CA ARG A 99 2.65 -15.30 -4.85
C ARG A 99 2.86 -16.07 -3.56
N HIS A 100 1.99 -15.85 -2.57
CA HIS A 100 2.04 -16.61 -1.33
C HIS A 100 2.10 -18.13 -1.55
N GLY A 101 2.70 -18.84 -0.59
CA GLY A 101 2.71 -20.31 -0.58
C GLY A 101 1.30 -20.91 -0.47
N GLU A 102 1.19 -22.22 -0.62
CA GLU A 102 -0.07 -22.94 -0.43
C GLU A 102 -0.72 -22.61 0.93
N SER A 103 -2.01 -22.25 0.91
CA SER A 103 -2.80 -22.01 2.13
C SER A 103 -3.67 -23.21 2.49
N MET A 104 -4.11 -23.28 3.76
CA MET A 104 -4.97 -24.38 4.24
C MET A 104 -6.25 -24.58 3.40
N TRP A 105 -6.77 -23.51 2.79
CA TRP A 105 -7.94 -23.59 1.92
C TRP A 105 -7.58 -23.90 0.45
N ASN A 106 -6.37 -23.59 0.01
CA ASN A 106 -5.91 -24.06 -1.29
C ASN A 106 -5.75 -25.58 -1.31
N GLU A 107 -5.15 -26.14 -0.25
CA GLU A 107 -5.03 -27.58 -0.03
C GLU A 107 -6.40 -28.28 -0.05
N LYS A 108 -7.39 -27.70 0.62
CA LYS A 108 -8.78 -28.22 0.68
C LYS A 108 -9.63 -27.91 -0.56
N ASN A 109 -9.02 -27.33 -1.60
CA ASN A 109 -9.71 -26.92 -2.82
C ASN A 109 -10.94 -26.00 -2.60
N LEU A 110 -10.85 -25.09 -1.63
CA LEU A 110 -11.90 -24.11 -1.33
C LEU A 110 -11.65 -22.77 -2.05
N PHE A 111 -12.70 -22.01 -2.32
CA PHE A 111 -12.57 -20.60 -2.69
C PHE A 111 -12.19 -19.76 -1.47
N THR A 112 -11.08 -19.05 -1.53
CA THR A 112 -10.56 -18.29 -0.37
C THR A 112 -10.95 -16.81 -0.40
N GLY A 113 -10.61 -16.11 -1.49
CA GLY A 113 -10.84 -14.67 -1.60
C GLY A 113 -10.19 -13.89 -0.48
N CYS A 114 -10.94 -12.98 0.13
CA CYS A 114 -10.47 -12.12 1.20
C CYS A 114 -10.53 -12.78 2.59
N VAL A 115 -10.95 -14.05 2.70
CA VAL A 115 -10.91 -14.77 3.97
C VAL A 115 -9.47 -14.98 4.38
N ASP A 116 -9.18 -14.66 5.65
CA ASP A 116 -7.83 -14.70 6.16
C ASP A 116 -7.47 -16.07 6.71
N VAL A 117 -6.69 -16.83 5.94
CA VAL A 117 -6.28 -18.20 6.24
C VAL A 117 -4.76 -18.31 6.20
N PRO A 118 -4.15 -19.12 7.08
CA PRO A 118 -2.70 -19.29 7.13
C PRO A 118 -2.17 -20.20 6.02
N LEU A 119 -0.84 -20.22 5.88
CA LEU A 119 -0.11 -21.16 5.05
C LEU A 119 -0.19 -22.60 5.62
N THR A 120 -0.09 -23.60 4.75
CA THR A 120 0.22 -24.98 5.16
C THR A 120 1.72 -25.11 5.48
N THR A 121 2.15 -26.26 6.03
CA THR A 121 3.58 -26.57 6.17
C THR A 121 4.30 -26.50 4.83
N LYS A 122 3.69 -27.06 3.77
CA LYS A 122 4.20 -26.95 2.41
C LYS A 122 4.29 -25.48 1.95
N GLY A 123 3.26 -24.67 2.21
CA GLY A 123 3.31 -23.23 1.91
C GLY A 123 4.42 -22.47 2.64
N VAL A 124 4.76 -22.88 3.88
CA VAL A 124 5.91 -22.35 4.62
C VAL A 124 7.22 -22.74 3.95
N GLU A 125 7.38 -24.00 3.54
CA GLU A 125 8.56 -24.47 2.80
C GLU A 125 8.74 -23.75 1.46
N GLU A 126 7.63 -23.54 0.72
CA GLU A 126 7.60 -22.75 -0.51
C GLU A 126 8.08 -21.32 -0.29
N ALA A 127 7.64 -20.66 0.81
CA ALA A 127 8.09 -19.30 1.15
C ALA A 127 9.58 -19.25 1.52
N VAL A 128 10.08 -20.24 2.26
CA VAL A 128 11.50 -20.38 2.59
C VAL A 128 12.33 -20.58 1.32
N GLU A 129 11.88 -21.45 0.41
CA GLU A 129 12.57 -21.68 -0.87
C GLU A 129 12.57 -20.44 -1.76
N ALA A 130 11.47 -19.68 -1.80
CA ALA A 130 11.42 -18.38 -2.44
C ALA A 130 12.50 -17.44 -1.89
N GLY A 131 12.64 -17.39 -0.56
CA GLY A 131 13.66 -16.63 0.15
C GLY A 131 15.08 -16.98 -0.25
N LYS A 132 15.37 -18.27 -0.38
CA LYS A 132 16.69 -18.74 -0.84
C LYS A 132 16.99 -18.27 -2.26
N ARG A 133 16.03 -18.31 -3.18
CA ARG A 133 16.19 -17.87 -4.56
C ARG A 133 16.47 -16.37 -4.68
N ILE A 134 15.92 -15.56 -3.79
CA ILE A 134 16.13 -14.12 -3.75
C ILE A 134 17.21 -13.68 -2.76
N SER A 135 17.92 -14.62 -2.11
CA SER A 135 18.74 -14.33 -0.93
C SER A 135 19.83 -13.28 -1.15
N ASN A 136 20.26 -13.15 -2.40
CA ASN A 136 21.35 -12.30 -2.82
C ASN A 136 20.83 -11.03 -3.54
N ILE A 137 19.51 -10.89 -3.75
CA ILE A 137 18.92 -9.72 -4.43
C ILE A 137 18.59 -8.69 -3.35
N PRO A 138 19.17 -7.48 -3.36
CA PRO A 138 18.90 -6.48 -2.34
C PRO A 138 17.41 -6.15 -2.30
N VAL A 139 16.85 -6.09 -1.08
CA VAL A 139 15.50 -5.61 -0.80
C VAL A 139 15.63 -4.40 0.13
N ASP A 140 15.07 -3.27 -0.30
CA ASP A 140 15.07 -2.02 0.46
C ASP A 140 13.69 -1.72 1.05
N MET A 141 12.61 -2.28 0.47
CA MET A 141 11.24 -2.14 0.97
C MET A 141 10.38 -3.33 0.54
N ILE A 142 9.39 -3.66 1.38
CA ILE A 142 8.49 -4.78 1.14
C ILE A 142 7.05 -4.26 1.15
N TYR A 143 6.25 -4.67 0.17
CA TYR A 143 4.80 -4.50 0.19
C TYR A 143 4.13 -5.86 0.29
N THR A 144 3.10 -5.95 1.11
CA THR A 144 2.27 -7.16 1.17
C THR A 144 0.80 -6.80 1.10
N SER A 145 -0.02 -7.81 0.80
CA SER A 145 -1.44 -7.69 1.10
C SER A 145 -1.68 -7.60 2.60
N ALA A 146 -2.91 -7.25 2.99
CA ALA A 146 -3.36 -7.26 4.38
C ALA A 146 -3.64 -8.68 4.91
N LEU A 147 -3.52 -9.73 4.09
CA LEU A 147 -3.87 -11.11 4.45
C LEU A 147 -2.63 -11.89 4.96
N ILE A 148 -2.82 -12.65 6.03
CA ILE A 148 -1.75 -13.30 6.80
C ILE A 148 -0.87 -14.19 5.95
N ARG A 149 -1.44 -14.94 4.99
CA ARG A 149 -0.67 -15.82 4.09
C ARG A 149 0.37 -15.09 3.26
N ALA A 150 0.08 -13.86 2.82
CA ALA A 150 1.03 -13.05 2.07
C ALA A 150 2.10 -12.45 2.99
N GLN A 151 1.69 -11.96 4.16
CA GLN A 151 2.60 -11.47 5.19
C GLN A 151 3.57 -12.56 5.64
N MET A 152 3.07 -13.75 6.02
CA MET A 152 3.86 -14.93 6.35
C MET A 152 4.89 -15.23 5.27
N THR A 153 4.47 -15.25 4.00
CA THR A 153 5.38 -15.53 2.87
C THR A 153 6.53 -14.51 2.82
N ALA A 154 6.23 -13.21 2.90
CA ALA A 154 7.26 -12.18 2.90
C ALA A 154 8.25 -12.33 4.05
N MET A 155 7.73 -12.50 5.28
CA MET A 155 8.54 -12.58 6.49
C MET A 155 9.45 -13.82 6.46
N LEU A 156 8.88 -14.99 6.09
CA LEU A 156 9.63 -16.25 5.97
C LEU A 156 10.69 -16.18 4.88
N ALA A 157 10.38 -15.61 3.71
CA ALA A 157 11.36 -15.46 2.64
C ALA A 157 12.57 -14.61 3.09
N MET A 158 12.32 -13.53 3.84
CA MET A 158 13.38 -12.65 4.33
C MET A 158 14.27 -13.29 5.40
N THR A 159 13.84 -14.35 6.08
CA THR A 159 14.71 -15.10 7.01
C THR A 159 15.91 -15.75 6.31
N GLN A 160 15.80 -16.00 4.99
CA GLN A 160 16.85 -16.62 4.18
C GLN A 160 17.77 -15.59 3.51
N HIS A 161 17.47 -14.29 3.65
CA HIS A 161 18.15 -13.24 2.90
C HIS A 161 19.55 -12.94 3.48
N ARG A 162 20.58 -12.86 2.63
CA ARG A 162 21.99 -12.76 3.08
C ARG A 162 22.32 -11.49 3.85
N ARG A 163 21.63 -10.37 3.59
CA ARG A 163 21.83 -9.14 4.37
C ARG A 163 21.45 -9.27 5.83
N LYS A 164 20.68 -10.30 6.22
CA LYS A 164 20.15 -10.49 7.57
C LYS A 164 19.47 -9.24 8.16
N LYS A 165 18.98 -8.35 7.29
CA LYS A 165 18.14 -7.23 7.68
C LYS A 165 16.79 -7.77 8.14
N VAL A 166 16.21 -7.13 9.14
CA VAL A 166 14.98 -7.59 9.78
C VAL A 166 13.78 -6.94 9.08
N PRO A 167 12.87 -7.70 8.45
CA PRO A 167 11.62 -7.13 7.97
C PRO A 167 10.75 -6.70 9.15
N THR A 168 10.22 -5.47 9.12
CA THR A 168 9.38 -4.90 10.19
C THR A 168 8.10 -4.33 9.61
N ILE A 169 6.95 -4.83 10.07
CA ILE A 169 5.65 -4.30 9.65
C ILE A 169 5.47 -2.89 10.21
N ILE A 170 5.13 -1.97 9.31
CA ILE A 170 4.77 -0.60 9.68
C ILE A 170 3.29 -0.60 10.06
N HIS A 171 3.00 -0.09 11.25
CA HIS A 171 1.66 0.04 11.78
C HIS A 171 1.17 1.49 11.62
N GLU A 172 0.29 1.73 10.65
CA GLU A 172 -0.28 3.05 10.33
C GLU A 172 -1.78 3.14 10.64
N GLU A 173 -2.37 2.10 11.22
CA GLU A 173 -3.81 2.03 11.54
C GLU A 173 -4.25 3.04 12.61
N SER A 174 -3.34 3.50 13.45
CA SER A 174 -3.58 4.55 14.44
C SER A 174 -2.28 5.23 14.86
N GLU A 175 -2.37 6.47 15.33
CA GLU A 175 -1.22 7.21 15.89
C GLU A 175 -0.53 6.42 17.02
N GLN A 176 -1.32 5.71 17.84
CA GLN A 176 -0.81 4.92 18.95
C GLN A 176 0.00 3.70 18.47
N ALA A 177 -0.47 2.99 17.44
CA ALA A 177 0.24 1.84 16.88
C ALA A 177 1.57 2.27 16.21
N GLY A 178 1.56 3.41 15.51
CA GLY A 178 2.78 4.02 14.97
C GLY A 178 3.77 4.43 16.07
N ALA A 179 3.29 5.10 17.12
CA ALA A 179 4.14 5.49 18.25
C ALA A 179 4.74 4.28 18.99
N TRP A 180 3.99 3.19 19.15
CA TRP A 180 4.46 1.99 19.86
C TRP A 180 5.41 1.13 19.04
N SER A 181 5.40 1.25 17.71
CA SER A 181 6.31 0.54 16.81
C SER A 181 7.60 1.31 16.50
N GLN A 182 7.78 2.50 17.10
CA GLN A 182 8.96 3.33 16.88
C GLN A 182 10.25 2.62 17.32
N ILE A 183 11.25 2.61 16.42
CA ILE A 183 12.60 2.14 16.70
C ILE A 183 13.47 3.34 17.07
N PHE A 184 13.96 3.39 18.31
CA PHE A 184 14.76 4.52 18.81
C PHE A 184 16.24 4.45 18.45
N SER A 185 16.78 3.24 18.23
CA SER A 185 18.18 3.05 17.82
C SER A 185 18.31 3.29 16.31
N GLU A 186 19.08 4.31 15.93
CA GLU A 186 19.37 4.60 14.51
C GLU A 186 20.03 3.40 13.79
N ASP A 187 21.00 2.75 14.45
CA ASP A 187 21.67 1.57 13.91
C ASP A 187 20.70 0.41 13.66
N THR A 188 19.80 0.14 14.62
CA THR A 188 18.78 -0.91 14.48
C THR A 188 17.79 -0.56 13.38
N ASN A 189 17.38 0.71 13.30
CA ASN A 189 16.49 1.19 12.24
C ASN A 189 17.11 1.01 10.85
N MET A 190 18.41 1.27 10.69
CA MET A 190 19.14 1.01 9.44
C MET A 190 19.20 -0.47 9.04
N GLN A 191 19.13 -1.38 10.02
CA GLN A 191 19.08 -2.83 9.81
C GLN A 191 17.66 -3.35 9.54
N CYS A 192 16.63 -2.51 9.64
CA CYS A 192 15.27 -2.89 9.34
C CYS A 192 14.94 -2.71 7.85
N ILE A 193 13.98 -3.50 7.37
CA ILE A 193 13.34 -3.34 6.06
C ILE A 193 11.86 -3.07 6.33
N PRO A 194 11.33 -1.89 5.97
CA PRO A 194 9.93 -1.59 6.18
C PRO A 194 9.03 -2.50 5.33
N VAL A 195 8.01 -3.06 5.98
CA VAL A 195 6.96 -3.88 5.37
C VAL A 195 5.64 -3.10 5.46
N VAL A 196 5.12 -2.71 4.30
CA VAL A 196 3.85 -1.97 4.18
C VAL A 196 2.74 -2.94 3.80
N THR A 197 1.69 -3.01 4.61
CA THR A 197 0.51 -3.83 4.32
C THR A 197 -0.57 -3.01 3.62
N ALA A 198 -1.15 -3.52 2.53
CA ALA A 198 -2.18 -2.82 1.77
C ALA A 198 -3.33 -3.74 1.38
N TRP A 199 -4.56 -3.36 1.73
CA TRP A 199 -5.76 -4.14 1.35
C TRP A 199 -5.98 -4.15 -0.17
N GLN A 200 -5.50 -3.13 -0.87
CA GLN A 200 -5.56 -3.01 -2.33
C GLN A 200 -4.76 -4.12 -3.03
N LEU A 201 -3.82 -4.75 -2.33
CA LEU A 201 -3.06 -5.91 -2.80
C LEU A 201 -3.69 -7.25 -2.38
N ASN A 202 -4.86 -7.25 -1.72
CA ASN A 202 -5.57 -8.47 -1.36
C ASN A 202 -6.01 -9.26 -2.60
N GLU A 203 -6.26 -10.55 -2.39
CA GLU A 203 -6.81 -11.44 -3.41
C GLU A 203 -8.14 -10.90 -3.96
N ARG A 204 -8.51 -11.30 -5.18
CA ARG A 204 -9.85 -11.02 -5.71
C ARG A 204 -10.91 -11.60 -4.78
N MET A 205 -11.88 -10.78 -4.40
CA MET A 205 -12.96 -11.18 -3.51
C MET A 205 -13.94 -12.12 -4.23
N TYR A 206 -14.15 -13.32 -3.70
CA TYR A 206 -14.97 -14.35 -4.37
C TYR A 206 -16.46 -14.32 -3.99
N GLY A 207 -16.89 -13.30 -3.25
CA GLY A 207 -18.28 -13.10 -2.85
C GLY A 207 -18.85 -14.28 -2.10
N GLU A 208 -20.03 -14.70 -2.50
CA GLU A 208 -20.75 -15.84 -1.91
C GLU A 208 -20.07 -17.20 -2.13
N LEU A 209 -19.06 -17.27 -3.00
CA LEU A 209 -18.33 -18.51 -3.22
C LEU A 209 -17.31 -18.80 -2.11
N GLN A 210 -16.92 -17.81 -1.30
CA GLN A 210 -15.88 -17.99 -0.28
C GLN A 210 -16.25 -19.11 0.71
N GLY A 211 -15.33 -20.05 0.90
CA GLY A 211 -15.50 -21.23 1.76
C GLY A 211 -16.11 -22.44 1.04
N LEU A 212 -16.69 -22.28 -0.14
CA LEU A 212 -17.24 -23.40 -0.90
C LEU A 212 -16.12 -24.22 -1.57
N ASN A 213 -16.35 -25.52 -1.69
CA ASN A 213 -15.47 -26.41 -2.45
C ASN A 213 -15.64 -26.15 -3.95
N LYS A 214 -14.52 -26.03 -4.69
CA LYS A 214 -14.57 -25.69 -6.11
C LYS A 214 -15.22 -26.77 -6.97
N GLN A 215 -15.01 -28.04 -6.63
CA GLN A 215 -15.60 -29.15 -7.38
C GLN A 215 -17.09 -29.22 -7.14
N GLU A 216 -17.52 -29.22 -5.88
CA GLU A 216 -18.95 -29.25 -5.53
C GLU A 216 -19.71 -28.03 -6.08
N THR A 217 -19.06 -26.87 -6.11
CA THR A 217 -19.64 -25.66 -6.72
C THR A 217 -19.78 -25.83 -8.24
N ALA A 218 -18.80 -26.45 -8.91
CA ALA A 218 -18.89 -26.75 -10.34
C ALA A 218 -20.00 -27.78 -10.63
N ASP A 219 -20.17 -28.78 -9.76
CA ASP A 219 -21.24 -29.78 -9.88
C ASP A 219 -22.63 -29.14 -9.69
N LYS A 220 -22.75 -28.14 -8.80
CA LYS A 220 -24.01 -27.45 -8.50
C LYS A 220 -24.40 -26.39 -9.54
N TYR A 221 -23.45 -25.55 -9.95
CA TYR A 221 -23.71 -24.38 -10.81
C TYR A 221 -23.29 -24.58 -12.26
N GLY A 222 -22.61 -25.68 -12.56
CA GLY A 222 -22.03 -25.98 -13.87
C GLY A 222 -20.57 -25.53 -13.99
N SER A 223 -19.74 -26.38 -14.59
CA SER A 223 -18.31 -26.12 -14.78
C SER A 223 -18.04 -24.86 -15.61
N GLU A 224 -18.85 -24.58 -16.63
CA GLU A 224 -18.71 -23.39 -17.47
C GLU A 224 -18.96 -22.11 -16.68
N GLN A 225 -20.04 -22.06 -15.91
CA GLN A 225 -20.38 -20.90 -15.07
C GLN A 225 -19.30 -20.64 -14.01
N VAL A 226 -18.84 -21.70 -13.33
CA VAL A 226 -17.77 -21.58 -12.33
C VAL A 226 -16.45 -21.21 -12.98
N HIS A 227 -16.18 -21.69 -14.19
CA HIS A 227 -15.01 -21.28 -14.96
C HIS A 227 -15.08 -19.79 -15.30
N GLU A 228 -16.22 -19.31 -15.77
CA GLU A 228 -16.46 -17.90 -16.08
C GLU A 228 -16.25 -17.02 -14.85
N TRP A 229 -16.89 -17.30 -13.71
CA TRP A 229 -16.66 -16.57 -12.46
C TRP A 229 -15.19 -16.60 -12.00
N ARG A 230 -14.47 -17.68 -12.30
CA ARG A 230 -13.06 -17.84 -11.90
C ARG A 230 -12.08 -17.19 -12.85
N ARG A 231 -12.36 -17.17 -14.14
CA ARG A 231 -11.38 -16.88 -15.17
C ARG A 231 -11.77 -15.71 -16.07
N SER A 232 -13.03 -15.31 -16.13
CA SER A 232 -13.42 -14.10 -16.85
C SER A 232 -12.70 -12.86 -16.31
N TYR A 233 -12.47 -11.89 -17.19
CA TYR A 233 -11.86 -10.62 -16.87
C TYR A 233 -12.84 -9.72 -16.12
N ASP A 234 -14.05 -9.58 -16.66
CA ASP A 234 -15.06 -8.58 -16.28
C ASP A 234 -16.28 -9.19 -15.56
N ILE A 235 -16.45 -10.52 -15.58
CA ILE A 235 -17.61 -11.18 -14.94
C ILE A 235 -17.25 -11.60 -13.50
N PRO A 236 -17.86 -10.98 -12.47
CA PRO A 236 -17.63 -11.34 -11.09
C PRO A 236 -18.47 -12.57 -10.67
N PRO A 237 -18.05 -13.33 -9.64
CA PRO A 237 -18.96 -14.20 -8.92
C PRO A 237 -20.03 -13.39 -8.16
N PRO A 238 -21.14 -14.02 -7.72
CA PRO A 238 -22.19 -13.34 -6.96
C PRO A 238 -21.64 -12.60 -5.74
N ASN A 239 -21.94 -11.30 -5.64
CA ASN A 239 -21.43 -10.39 -4.61
C ASN A 239 -19.89 -10.41 -4.47
N GLY A 240 -19.17 -10.65 -5.58
CA GLY A 240 -17.71 -10.72 -5.65
C GLY A 240 -17.08 -9.60 -6.48
N GLU A 241 -15.77 -9.70 -6.68
CA GLU A 241 -14.99 -8.86 -7.59
C GLU A 241 -14.66 -9.63 -8.89
N SER A 242 -14.65 -8.93 -10.02
CA SER A 242 -14.06 -9.42 -11.27
C SER A 242 -12.52 -9.24 -11.24
N LEU A 243 -11.81 -9.76 -12.25
CA LEU A 243 -10.37 -9.50 -12.35
C LEU A 243 -10.10 -8.03 -12.70
N GLU A 244 -10.97 -7.40 -13.47
CA GLU A 244 -10.94 -5.96 -13.79
C GLU A 244 -11.02 -5.10 -12.53
N MET A 245 -12.01 -5.31 -11.67
CA MET A 245 -12.15 -4.56 -10.41
C MET A 245 -10.94 -4.75 -9.49
N CYS A 246 -10.42 -5.99 -9.41
CA CYS A 246 -9.18 -6.26 -8.69
C CYS A 246 -7.99 -5.53 -9.32
N ALA A 247 -7.95 -5.41 -10.65
CA ALA A 247 -6.88 -4.72 -11.36
C ALA A 247 -6.92 -3.22 -11.13
N GLU A 248 -8.09 -2.59 -11.17
CA GLU A 248 -8.26 -1.16 -10.88
C GLU A 248 -7.61 -0.79 -9.55
N ARG A 249 -7.96 -1.49 -8.45
CA ARG A 249 -7.39 -1.17 -7.12
C ARG A 249 -5.92 -1.55 -6.99
N ALA A 250 -5.50 -2.72 -7.51
CA ALA A 250 -4.13 -3.21 -7.31
C ALA A 250 -3.13 -2.41 -8.16
N VAL A 251 -3.49 -2.08 -9.39
CA VAL A 251 -2.66 -1.28 -10.30
C VAL A 251 -2.61 0.17 -9.83
N ALA A 252 -3.73 0.78 -9.42
CA ALA A 252 -3.73 2.14 -8.87
C ALA A 252 -2.77 2.24 -7.68
N TYR A 253 -2.88 1.32 -6.71
CA TYR A 253 -1.98 1.29 -5.56
C TYR A 253 -0.50 1.09 -5.99
N PHE A 254 -0.24 0.19 -6.94
CA PHE A 254 1.11 -0.01 -7.47
C PHE A 254 1.68 1.27 -8.08
N THR A 255 0.93 1.95 -8.95
CA THR A 255 1.39 3.17 -9.65
C THR A 255 1.55 4.36 -8.71
N GLU A 256 0.70 4.48 -7.70
CA GLU A 256 0.72 5.61 -6.76
C GLU A 256 1.79 5.45 -5.67
N HIS A 257 2.01 4.23 -5.18
CA HIS A 257 2.83 4.01 -3.98
C HIS A 257 4.12 3.25 -4.26
N ILE A 258 4.13 2.30 -5.20
CA ILE A 258 5.24 1.36 -5.41
C ILE A 258 6.18 1.84 -6.52
N GLU A 259 5.62 2.24 -7.67
CA GLU A 259 6.39 2.69 -8.82
C GLU A 259 7.28 3.91 -8.52
N PRO A 260 6.82 4.94 -7.75
CA PRO A 260 7.69 6.05 -7.38
C PRO A 260 8.90 5.62 -6.56
N GLN A 261 8.76 4.57 -5.74
CA GLN A 261 9.85 4.02 -4.95
C GLN A 261 10.88 3.30 -5.84
N LEU A 262 10.41 2.56 -6.86
CA LEU A 262 11.30 1.99 -7.90
C LEU A 262 12.02 3.10 -8.67
N ALA A 263 11.31 4.17 -9.04
CA ALA A 263 11.89 5.33 -9.72
C ALA A 263 12.97 6.03 -8.87
N SER A 264 12.81 6.05 -7.54
CA SER A 264 13.85 6.52 -6.61
C SER A 264 15.07 5.58 -6.49
N GLY A 265 15.01 4.39 -7.09
CA GLY A 265 16.10 3.41 -7.11
C GLY A 265 16.09 2.43 -5.93
N LYS A 266 14.99 2.34 -5.18
CA LYS A 266 14.78 1.31 -4.15
C LYS A 266 14.44 -0.02 -4.80
N ASN A 267 15.00 -1.10 -4.29
CA ASN A 267 14.62 -2.45 -4.69
C ASN A 267 13.44 -2.92 -3.85
N ILE A 268 12.39 -3.41 -4.49
CA ILE A 268 11.12 -3.69 -3.85
C ILE A 268 10.76 -5.17 -3.99
N MET A 269 10.28 -5.74 -2.90
CA MET A 269 9.61 -7.04 -2.92
C MET A 269 8.11 -6.85 -2.67
N ILE A 270 7.27 -7.52 -3.46
CA ILE A 270 5.83 -7.59 -3.25
C ILE A 270 5.45 -9.05 -2.98
N ALA A 271 4.86 -9.34 -1.82
CA ALA A 271 4.24 -10.63 -1.55
C ALA A 271 2.72 -10.49 -1.52
N ALA A 272 2.01 -11.14 -2.45
CA ALA A 272 0.56 -11.00 -2.57
C ALA A 272 -0.07 -12.27 -3.15
N HIS A 273 -1.16 -12.14 -3.89
CA HIS A 273 -2.00 -13.24 -4.34
C HIS A 273 -2.02 -13.39 -5.86
N GLY A 274 -2.64 -14.48 -6.32
CA GLY A 274 -2.72 -14.79 -7.74
C GLY A 274 -3.36 -13.67 -8.54
N ASN A 275 -4.58 -13.23 -8.19
CA ASN A 275 -5.27 -12.23 -9.01
C ASN A 275 -4.62 -10.85 -8.92
N SER A 276 -4.27 -10.39 -7.71
CA SER A 276 -3.58 -9.11 -7.53
C SER A 276 -2.26 -9.04 -8.31
N LEU A 277 -1.46 -10.11 -8.30
CA LEU A 277 -0.19 -10.14 -9.04
C LEU A 277 -0.42 -10.28 -10.55
N ARG A 278 -1.42 -11.04 -10.99
CA ARG A 278 -1.79 -11.09 -12.42
C ARG A 278 -2.19 -9.72 -12.93
N SER A 279 -2.96 -8.95 -12.16
CA SER A 279 -3.34 -7.58 -12.51
C SER A 279 -2.13 -6.65 -12.62
N ILE A 280 -1.20 -6.72 -11.66
CA ILE A 280 0.05 -5.94 -11.73
C ILE A 280 0.85 -6.37 -12.96
N ILE A 281 1.04 -7.67 -13.17
CA ILE A 281 1.78 -8.21 -14.32
C ILE A 281 1.14 -7.80 -15.66
N MET A 282 -0.20 -7.79 -15.74
CA MET A 282 -0.93 -7.28 -16.90
C MET A 282 -0.54 -5.83 -17.20
N TYR A 283 -0.45 -4.98 -16.17
CA TYR A 283 0.03 -3.61 -16.31
C TYR A 283 1.51 -3.52 -16.71
N LEU A 284 2.39 -4.34 -16.13
CA LEU A 284 3.84 -4.32 -16.39
C LEU A 284 4.17 -4.75 -17.82
N ASP A 285 3.58 -5.85 -18.27
CA ASP A 285 3.86 -6.47 -19.57
C ASP A 285 2.88 -6.04 -20.66
N LYS A 286 1.94 -5.14 -20.35
CA LYS A 286 0.90 -4.63 -21.27
C LYS A 286 0.07 -5.75 -21.89
N LEU A 287 -0.30 -6.73 -21.07
CA LEU A 287 -1.10 -7.87 -21.50
C LEU A 287 -2.56 -7.44 -21.78
N THR A 288 -3.17 -8.09 -22.76
CA THR A 288 -4.60 -8.00 -23.03
C THR A 288 -5.41 -8.77 -21.99
N SER A 289 -6.74 -8.53 -21.96
CA SER A 289 -7.64 -9.27 -21.07
C SER A 289 -7.63 -10.77 -21.34
N GLN A 290 -7.41 -11.22 -22.57
CA GLN A 290 -7.32 -12.64 -22.92
C GLN A 290 -6.01 -13.28 -22.45
N GLU A 291 -4.89 -12.55 -22.56
CA GLU A 291 -3.57 -13.04 -22.14
C GLU A 291 -3.48 -13.19 -20.61
N VAL A 292 -4.01 -12.23 -19.84
CA VAL A 292 -3.97 -12.29 -18.37
C VAL A 292 -4.81 -13.43 -17.78
N ILE A 293 -5.88 -13.83 -18.47
CA ILE A 293 -6.74 -14.96 -18.04
C ILE A 293 -5.94 -16.27 -18.08
N SER A 294 -5.11 -16.42 -19.12
CA SER A 294 -4.25 -17.57 -19.36
C SER A 294 -2.97 -17.56 -18.52
N LEU A 295 -2.61 -16.40 -17.94
CA LEU A 295 -1.43 -16.28 -17.07
C LEU A 295 -1.64 -17.08 -15.78
N GLU A 296 -0.73 -18.01 -15.51
CA GLU A 296 -0.69 -18.78 -14.27
C GLU A 296 0.56 -18.47 -13.45
N LEU A 297 0.38 -18.23 -12.16
CA LEU A 297 1.47 -17.96 -11.22
C LEU A 297 1.57 -19.10 -10.23
N ALA A 298 2.70 -19.80 -10.19
CA ALA A 298 2.96 -20.82 -9.19
C ALA A 298 3.07 -20.20 -7.78
N THR A 299 2.71 -20.95 -6.74
CA THR A 299 2.88 -20.55 -5.33
C THR A 299 4.35 -20.57 -4.95
N GLY A 300 4.81 -19.57 -4.19
CA GLY A 300 6.19 -19.51 -3.68
C GLY A 300 7.29 -19.41 -4.74
N ILE A 301 6.97 -19.19 -6.01
CA ILE A 301 7.97 -18.95 -7.06
C ILE A 301 8.11 -17.43 -7.26
N PRO A 302 9.26 -16.82 -6.93
CA PRO A 302 9.49 -15.40 -7.14
C PRO A 302 9.61 -15.08 -8.63
N MET A 303 9.13 -13.90 -9.04
CA MET A 303 9.29 -13.37 -10.39
C MET A 303 10.03 -12.04 -10.32
N LEU A 304 11.13 -11.92 -11.07
CA LEU A 304 11.99 -10.74 -11.09
C LEU A 304 11.71 -9.86 -12.31
N TYR A 305 11.57 -8.57 -12.05
CA TYR A 305 11.57 -7.50 -13.02
C TYR A 305 12.73 -6.54 -12.74
N ILE A 306 13.32 -6.01 -13.81
CA ILE A 306 14.22 -4.86 -13.74
C ILE A 306 13.46 -3.62 -14.19
N PHE A 307 13.39 -2.62 -13.32
CA PHE A 307 12.87 -1.31 -13.63
C PHE A 307 14.00 -0.38 -14.08
N ASN A 308 13.86 0.21 -15.27
CA ASN A 308 14.82 1.16 -15.82
C ASN A 308 14.11 2.24 -16.63
N LYS A 309 14.20 3.51 -16.20
CA LYS A 309 13.65 4.69 -16.90
C LYS A 309 12.18 4.51 -17.31
N GLY A 310 11.33 4.03 -16.40
CA GLY A 310 9.90 3.82 -16.64
C GLY A 310 9.54 2.55 -17.44
N LYS A 311 10.53 1.71 -17.75
CA LYS A 311 10.32 0.42 -18.42
C LYS A 311 10.56 -0.73 -17.46
N PHE A 312 9.71 -1.74 -17.54
CA PHE A 312 9.83 -2.99 -16.82
C PHE A 312 10.33 -4.09 -17.76
N ILE A 313 11.38 -4.79 -17.36
CA ILE A 313 11.97 -5.89 -18.13
C ILE A 313 11.86 -7.16 -17.29
N ARG A 314 10.97 -8.07 -17.70
CA ARG A 314 10.80 -9.38 -17.06
C ARG A 314 12.08 -10.21 -17.22
N ARG A 315 12.59 -10.76 -16.11
CA ARG A 315 13.75 -11.68 -16.09
C ARG A 315 13.39 -13.12 -15.74
N GLY A 316 12.15 -13.36 -15.27
CA GLY A 316 11.69 -14.68 -14.86
C GLY A 316 12.00 -14.97 -13.38
N SER A 317 11.91 -16.24 -12.98
CA SER A 317 12.31 -16.64 -11.63
C SER A 317 13.83 -16.70 -11.54
N PRO A 318 14.45 -16.08 -10.52
CA PRO A 318 15.80 -16.45 -10.09
C PRO A 318 15.94 -17.97 -10.00
N PRO A 319 17.05 -18.56 -10.46
CA PRO A 319 17.29 -19.99 -10.29
C PRO A 319 17.49 -20.31 -8.80
N ALA A 320 17.54 -21.60 -8.50
CA ALA A 320 17.92 -22.07 -7.18
C ALA A 320 19.34 -21.57 -6.79
N PRO A 321 19.66 -21.47 -5.48
CA PRO A 321 20.91 -20.88 -4.98
C PRO A 321 22.21 -21.49 -5.50
N THR A 322 22.14 -22.68 -6.11
CA THR A 322 23.26 -23.39 -6.72
C THR A 322 23.69 -22.82 -8.07
N GLU A 323 22.93 -21.91 -8.67
CA GLU A 323 23.22 -21.33 -9.99
C GLU A 323 23.42 -19.80 -9.91
N ALA A 324 24.59 -19.34 -10.36
CA ALA A 324 24.95 -17.93 -10.38
C ALA A 324 24.41 -17.22 -11.63
N THR A 325 23.12 -16.85 -11.70
CA THR A 325 22.58 -16.21 -12.93
C THR A 325 21.80 -14.91 -12.74
N VAL A 326 21.54 -14.45 -11.52
CA VAL A 326 20.73 -13.23 -11.30
C VAL A 326 21.52 -11.92 -11.36
N TYR A 327 22.82 -11.95 -11.04
CA TYR A 327 23.58 -10.73 -10.76
C TYR A 327 24.08 -9.99 -12.00
N ALA A 328 23.99 -10.60 -13.17
CA ALA A 328 24.37 -9.98 -14.45
C ALA A 328 23.30 -9.00 -14.99
N TYR A 329 22.16 -8.82 -14.33
CA TYR A 329 21.04 -8.06 -14.91
C TYR A 329 21.10 -6.54 -14.73
N THR A 330 21.83 -6.02 -13.74
CA THR A 330 22.09 -4.58 -13.57
C THR A 330 23.47 -4.34 -12.97
N LYS A 331 24.03 -3.14 -13.19
CA LYS A 331 25.33 -2.76 -12.60
C LYS A 331 25.28 -2.77 -11.07
N LYS A 332 24.16 -2.32 -10.48
CA LYS A 332 23.97 -2.27 -9.02
C LYS A 332 23.90 -3.67 -8.41
N LEU A 333 23.20 -4.61 -9.05
CA LEU A 333 23.13 -6.01 -8.60
C LEU A 333 24.50 -6.69 -8.73
N ALA A 334 25.20 -6.49 -9.85
CA ALA A 334 26.53 -7.04 -10.06
C ALA A 334 27.53 -6.58 -8.98
N GLN A 335 27.57 -5.26 -8.73
CA GLN A 335 28.39 -4.68 -7.66
C GLN A 335 28.00 -5.19 -6.27
N TYR A 336 26.71 -5.39 -6.02
CA TYR A 336 26.25 -5.91 -4.74
C TYR A 336 26.72 -7.36 -4.52
N ARG A 337 26.68 -8.19 -5.57
CA ARG A 337 27.17 -9.57 -5.50
C ARG A 337 28.66 -9.64 -5.26
N GLN A 338 29.45 -8.84 -5.98
CA GLN A 338 30.90 -8.77 -5.78
C GLN A 338 31.24 -8.45 -4.32
N LYS A 339 30.61 -7.42 -3.75
CA LYS A 339 30.79 -7.08 -2.32
C LYS A 339 30.39 -8.21 -1.37
N LEU A 340 29.37 -8.99 -1.70
CA LEU A 340 28.98 -10.14 -0.89
C LEU A 340 30.05 -11.24 -0.96
N ASP A 341 30.57 -11.53 -2.15
CA ASP A 341 31.60 -12.56 -2.32
C ASP A 341 32.88 -12.13 -1.57
N ASP A 342 33.30 -10.86 -1.69
CA ASP A 342 34.45 -10.29 -0.95
C ASP A 342 34.30 -10.34 0.58
N MET A 343 33.07 -10.41 1.11
CA MET A 343 32.82 -10.47 2.57
C MET A 343 32.94 -11.88 3.15
N PHE A 344 32.92 -12.91 2.32
CA PHE A 344 32.92 -14.32 2.74
C PHE A 344 34.15 -15.11 2.25
N GLU A 345 35.09 -14.46 1.55
CA GLU A 345 36.46 -14.95 1.30
C GLU A 345 37.42 -14.59 2.45
#